data_AF-A0A7J6MNK2-F1
#
_entry.id   AF-A0A7J6MNK2-F1
#
_cell.length_a   1.000
_cell.length_b   1.000
_cell.length_c   1.000
_cell.angle_alpha   90.00
_cell.angle_beta   90.00
_cell.angle_gamma   90.00
#
_symmetry.space_group_name_H-M   'P 1'
#
loop_
_entity.id
_entity.type
_entity.pdbx_description
1 polymer ?
#
loop_
_entity_poly.entity_id
_entity_poly.type
_entity_poly.pdbx_seq_one_letter_code
_entity_poly.pdbx_strand_id
1 'polypeptide(L)'
;MELNDLFVRAFEVRVRTAGSTTPFDNILAFIQPYNSHLRLLVLVQMLIRYFLRDGTLEMYDIKNRRPFLKRCEYPGVAAKDLYIGSMITVFSRQLKIVEYADEFTRSKLETMKGRTLGMIKPDAYNHIGDILGEIVKAGFVIKNLRMCKLDKQAAQEFYRDHKGKSFFDALIEFVTSDAVVAIELWGDDAVNKWRRLVEGQLRPRYGTDATRNAVHGSDSNENASREIDFFFGRDSRAEETAIFNNCTCCVVRPHIANTAKVGEVVQRILDSGFEISAMRWCFLDKRSCEEFLEVYSGVLPEYTGQVTELSGGPSLAIEVRQDSAVGAFRKFVGPHDPEIAKALRPDTLRAAFGEDRIKNAVHCTDLEEDGQLEVDNICILASQERRELAGEFPFPLGGKHPMGRGPLTAKRAPSLRKGFGSIGLGTHTKKGFFLIDPRFVPQFKVPDLTDCPLKPYVSRQTPVINNARGFWPGGKINP
;
A
#
# COMPACT_ATOMS: atom_id res chain seq x y z
N MET A 1 25.86 38.66 -16.29
CA MET A 1 25.56 39.62 -15.22
C MET A 1 24.18 40.20 -15.49
N GLU A 2 23.16 40.12 -14.65
CA GLU A 2 23.00 39.50 -13.33
C GLU A 2 21.51 39.70 -13.00
N LEU A 3 20.72 38.63 -12.99
CA LEU A 3 19.40 38.56 -12.34
C LEU A 3 19.11 37.15 -11.78
N ASN A 4 20.12 36.26 -11.80
CA ASN A 4 20.09 34.93 -11.20
C ASN A 4 20.72 34.87 -9.80
N ASP A 5 21.26 35.98 -9.27
CA ASP A 5 22.00 35.99 -8.00
C ASP A 5 21.21 36.43 -6.75
N LEU A 6 19.90 36.70 -6.86
CA LEU A 6 19.10 37.13 -5.70
C LEU A 6 18.34 36.01 -4.98
N PHE A 7 18.29 34.79 -5.51
CA PHE A 7 17.57 33.67 -4.87
C PHE A 7 18.47 32.66 -4.14
N VAL A 8 19.80 32.82 -4.21
CA VAL A 8 20.78 31.90 -3.59
C VAL A 8 21.33 32.44 -2.25
N ARG A 9 20.93 33.64 -1.81
CA ARG A 9 21.48 34.30 -0.60
C ARG A 9 20.54 34.43 0.61
N ALA A 10 19.39 33.75 0.64
CA ALA A 10 18.42 33.89 1.74
C ALA A 10 18.22 32.64 2.63
N PHE A 11 18.92 31.53 2.40
CA PHE A 11 18.84 30.33 3.25
C PHE A 11 20.14 29.97 3.99
N GLU A 12 21.05 30.93 4.09
CA GLU A 12 22.15 30.94 5.06
C GLU A 12 21.70 31.71 6.33
N VAL A 13 20.46 31.53 6.77
CA VAL A 13 20.02 32.04 8.07
C VAL A 13 20.47 31.05 9.12
N ARG A 14 21.67 31.32 9.64
CA ARG A 14 22.14 30.95 10.98
C ARG A 14 20.97 30.66 11.93
N VAL A 15 20.69 29.39 12.19
CA VAL A 15 20.18 28.98 13.50
C VAL A 15 21.38 29.00 14.44
N ARG A 16 21.85 30.21 14.79
CA ARG A 16 22.59 30.41 16.02
C ARG A 16 21.55 30.62 17.12
N THR A 17 21.59 29.69 18.07
CA THR A 17 21.20 29.83 19.49
C THR A 17 19.73 30.13 19.80
N ALA A 18 18.95 29.05 19.93
CA ALA A 18 18.09 28.91 21.10
C ALA A 18 18.75 27.86 22.01
N GLY A 19 19.07 28.25 23.25
CA GLY A 19 19.96 27.52 24.15
C GLY A 19 19.53 26.09 24.48
N SER A 20 20.20 25.12 23.86
CA SER A 20 20.23 23.72 24.28
C SER A 20 21.66 23.24 24.11
N THR A 21 22.35 23.04 25.23
CA THR A 21 23.76 22.64 25.36
C THR A 21 24.00 21.14 25.17
N THR A 22 23.10 20.42 24.48
CA THR A 22 23.37 19.03 24.13
C THR A 22 24.11 18.97 22.79
N PRO A 23 25.25 18.26 22.70
CA PRO A 23 25.96 18.10 21.44
C PRO A 23 25.02 17.46 20.42
N PHE A 24 24.93 18.10 19.24
CA PHE A 24 24.06 17.71 18.13
C PHE A 24 24.39 16.31 17.55
N ASP A 25 25.46 15.68 18.03
CA ASP A 25 25.99 14.40 17.54
C ASP A 25 25.10 13.17 17.82
N ASN A 26 23.95 13.34 18.47
CA ASN A 26 23.06 12.24 18.90
C ASN A 26 21.56 12.48 18.66
N ILE A 27 21.21 13.46 17.82
CA ILE A 27 19.82 13.77 17.49
C ILE A 27 19.59 13.51 16.00
N LEU A 28 18.59 12.69 15.68
CA LEU A 28 18.11 12.54 14.30
C LEU A 28 16.89 13.44 14.12
N ALA A 29 16.95 14.35 13.15
CA ALA A 29 15.85 15.28 12.90
C ALA A 29 15.22 15.07 11.51
N PHE A 30 13.90 15.06 11.45
CA PHE A 30 13.13 14.73 10.25
C PHE A 30 12.01 15.74 10.01
N ILE A 31 11.72 15.99 8.74
CA ILE A 31 10.56 16.77 8.32
C ILE A 31 9.44 15.80 7.93
N GLN A 32 8.22 16.12 8.33
CA GLN A 32 7.01 15.36 7.97
C GLN A 32 5.85 16.29 7.62
N PRO A 33 5.15 16.09 6.49
CA PRO A 33 3.91 16.79 6.19
C PRO A 33 2.73 16.15 6.94
N TYR A 34 2.17 16.88 7.89
CA TYR A 34 0.99 16.52 8.67
C TYR A 34 -0.29 17.06 8.02
N ASN A 35 -1.30 16.20 7.87
CA ASN A 35 -2.64 16.60 7.45
C ASN A 35 -3.60 16.59 8.67
N SER A 36 -4.17 17.74 9.01
CA SER A 36 -5.10 17.84 10.13
C SER A 36 -6.50 17.36 9.74
N HIS A 37 -7.09 16.43 10.50
CA HIS A 37 -8.44 15.90 10.26
C HIS A 37 -9.56 16.96 10.17
N LEU A 38 -9.31 18.19 10.63
CA LEU A 38 -10.33 19.25 10.71
C LEU A 38 -10.31 20.25 9.55
N ARG A 39 -9.33 20.20 8.64
CA ARG A 39 -9.28 21.07 7.45
C ARG A 39 -8.58 20.35 6.31
N LEU A 40 -9.35 19.99 5.28
CA LEU A 40 -8.82 19.71 3.95
C LEU A 40 -7.81 20.80 3.56
N LEU A 41 -6.59 20.38 3.20
CA LEU A 41 -5.55 21.14 2.48
C LEU A 41 -4.65 22.11 3.27
N VAL A 42 -4.16 21.73 4.46
CA VAL A 42 -2.92 22.34 4.97
C VAL A 42 -1.93 21.25 5.35
N LEU A 43 -0.95 21.01 4.48
CA LEU A 43 0.26 20.25 4.82
C LEU A 43 1.04 21.10 5.83
N VAL A 44 1.06 20.67 7.09
CA VAL A 44 1.89 21.31 8.13
C VAL A 44 3.16 20.50 8.28
N GLN A 45 4.31 21.10 8.04
CA GLN A 45 5.57 20.41 8.27
C GLN A 45 5.88 20.34 9.77
N MET A 46 6.07 19.12 10.28
CA MET A 46 6.50 18.81 11.64
C MET A 46 7.97 18.44 11.62
N LEU A 47 8.73 19.02 12.54
CA LEU A 47 10.09 18.60 12.84
C LEU A 47 10.02 17.53 13.93
N ILE A 48 10.46 16.32 13.62
CA ILE A 48 10.58 15.22 14.58
C ILE A 48 12.05 15.13 14.96
N ARG A 49 12.36 15.14 16.26
CA ARG A 49 13.71 14.89 16.76
C ARG A 49 13.71 13.64 17.61
N TYR A 50 14.59 12.70 17.28
CA TYR A 50 14.78 11.47 18.01
C TYR A 50 16.15 11.47 18.67
N PHE A 51 16.20 11.18 19.96
CA PHE A 51 17.41 11.22 20.77
C PHE A 51 17.98 9.80 20.90
N LEU A 52 19.11 9.53 20.23
CA LEU A 52 19.70 8.19 20.18
C LEU A 52 20.14 7.65 21.55
N ARG A 53 20.46 8.54 22.50
CA ARG A 53 20.98 8.17 23.81
C ARG A 53 19.95 7.50 24.72
N ASP A 54 18.69 7.93 24.64
CA ASP A 54 17.61 7.46 25.52
C ASP A 54 16.34 7.03 24.77
N GLY A 55 16.34 7.07 23.43
CA GLY A 55 15.21 6.62 22.62
C GLY A 55 13.97 7.50 22.73
N THR A 56 14.10 8.72 23.24
CA THR A 56 12.99 9.67 23.36
C THR A 56 12.76 10.42 22.04
N LEU A 57 11.54 10.93 21.85
CA LEU A 57 11.21 11.77 20.70
C LEU A 57 10.52 13.08 21.11
N GLU A 58 10.73 14.12 20.32
CA GLU A 58 9.97 15.38 20.40
C GLU A 58 9.46 15.79 19.02
N MET A 59 8.35 16.53 18.98
CA MET A 59 7.79 17.08 17.74
C MET A 59 7.58 18.57 17.85
N TYR A 60 7.94 19.30 16.80
CA TYR A 60 7.85 20.75 16.73
C TYR A 60 7.12 21.19 15.46
N ASP A 61 6.11 22.03 15.63
CA ASP A 61 5.35 22.60 14.51
C ASP A 61 6.16 23.76 13.91
N ILE A 62 6.73 23.52 12.73
CA ILE A 62 7.60 24.49 12.04
C ILE A 62 6.80 25.74 11.66
N LYS A 63 5.57 25.56 11.17
CA LYS A 63 4.73 26.65 10.68
C LYS A 63 4.31 27.60 11.80
N ASN A 64 3.85 27.03 12.92
CA ASN A 64 3.35 27.81 14.05
C ASN A 64 4.42 28.11 15.12
N ARG A 65 5.67 27.67 14.90
CA ARG A 65 6.81 27.86 15.81
C ARG A 65 6.49 27.51 17.27
N ARG A 66 5.91 26.34 17.49
CA ARG A 66 5.54 25.86 18.83
C ARG A 66 5.80 24.37 18.99
N PRO A 67 6.11 23.88 20.20
CA PRO A 67 6.20 22.45 20.45
C PRO A 67 4.82 21.82 20.18
N PHE A 68 4.82 20.77 19.35
CA PHE A 68 3.63 19.95 19.12
C PHE A 68 3.57 18.83 20.17
N LEU A 69 4.71 18.19 20.42
CA LEU A 69 4.89 17.17 21.44
C LEU A 69 6.20 17.44 22.18
N LYS A 70 6.13 17.55 23.51
CA LYS A 70 7.32 17.66 24.36
C LYS A 70 8.05 16.31 24.39
N ARG A 71 9.37 16.36 24.59
CA ARG A 71 10.23 15.17 24.70
C ARG A 71 9.62 14.11 25.63
N CYS A 72 9.34 12.95 25.08
CA CYS A 72 8.80 11.81 25.82
C CYS A 72 9.38 10.50 25.29
N GLU A 73 9.38 9.46 26.13
CA GLU A 73 9.62 8.09 25.68
C GLU A 73 8.43 7.63 24.83
N TYR A 74 8.73 6.93 23.75
CA TYR A 74 7.70 6.35 22.90
C TYR A 74 8.14 4.97 22.40
N PRO A 75 7.74 3.89 23.10
CA PRO A 75 8.25 2.54 22.84
C PRO A 75 7.98 2.02 21.41
N GLY A 76 6.99 2.58 20.72
CA GLY A 76 6.60 2.17 19.37
C GLY A 76 7.46 2.73 18.23
N VAL A 77 8.47 3.55 18.52
CA VAL A 77 9.37 4.13 17.52
C VAL A 77 10.82 3.92 17.94
N ALA A 78 11.57 3.17 17.14
CA ALA A 78 13.00 2.97 17.34
C ALA A 78 13.82 3.65 16.24
N ALA A 79 15.12 3.86 16.49
CA ALA A 79 16.04 4.46 15.52
C ALA A 79 16.08 3.73 14.16
N LYS A 80 15.84 2.42 14.15
CA LYS A 80 15.78 1.61 12.92
C LYS A 80 14.58 1.94 12.03
N ASP A 81 13.51 2.46 12.63
CA ASP A 81 12.25 2.79 11.94
C ASP A 81 12.31 4.17 11.29
N LEU A 82 13.35 4.97 11.59
CA LEU A 82 13.50 6.35 11.16
C LEU A 82 14.37 6.46 9.90
N TYR A 83 13.71 6.52 8.75
CA TYR A 83 14.35 6.73 7.43
C TYR A 83 13.41 7.41 6.45
N ILE A 84 13.93 8.02 5.39
CA ILE A 84 13.10 8.66 4.36
C ILE A 84 12.13 7.63 3.76
N GLY A 85 10.85 7.98 3.76
CA GLY A 85 9.76 7.13 3.30
C GLY A 85 9.13 6.25 4.39
N SER A 86 9.75 6.12 5.56
CA SER A 86 9.16 5.39 6.69
C SER A 86 7.87 6.05 7.18
N MET A 87 6.94 5.21 7.64
CA MET A 87 5.76 5.63 8.37
C MET A 87 5.92 5.26 9.83
N ILE A 88 5.85 6.25 10.72
CA ILE A 88 5.88 6.03 12.17
C ILE A 88 4.56 6.46 12.79
N THR A 89 4.10 5.71 13.78
CA THR A 89 2.84 6.01 14.47
C THR A 89 3.11 6.65 15.83
N VAL A 90 2.78 7.93 16.00
CA VAL A 90 2.97 8.67 17.26
C VAL A 90 1.62 9.18 17.76
N PHE A 91 1.19 8.74 18.95
CA PHE A 91 -0.12 9.03 19.57
C PHE A 91 -1.31 8.82 18.62
N SER A 92 -1.36 7.64 17.98
CA SER A 92 -2.41 7.27 17.01
C SER A 92 -2.42 8.12 15.72
N ARG A 93 -1.30 8.77 15.39
CA ARG A 93 -1.11 9.50 14.14
C ARG A 93 0.00 8.86 13.34
N GLN A 94 -0.32 8.50 12.11
CA GLN A 94 0.66 8.04 11.13
C GLN A 94 1.42 9.26 10.57
N LEU A 95 2.75 9.24 10.67
CA LEU A 95 3.63 10.31 10.24
C LEU A 95 4.63 9.73 9.23
N LYS A 96 4.62 10.26 8.00
CA LYS A 96 5.62 9.91 6.98
C LYS A 96 6.89 10.74 7.13
N ILE A 97 8.04 10.12 7.29
CA ILE A 97 9.31 10.82 7.18
C ILE A 97 9.56 11.14 5.71
N VAL A 98 9.63 12.42 5.35
CA VAL A 98 9.86 12.82 3.95
C VAL A 98 11.28 13.30 3.69
N GLU A 99 11.93 13.90 4.69
CA GLU A 99 13.25 14.49 4.52
C GLU A 99 14.00 14.53 5.86
N TYR A 100 15.33 14.57 5.78
CA TYR A 100 16.17 14.93 6.92
C TYR A 100 16.10 16.43 7.17
N ALA A 101 16.05 16.84 8.42
CA ALA A 101 16.00 18.26 8.77
C ALA A 101 17.40 18.91 8.85
N ASP A 102 18.47 18.10 8.87
CA ASP A 102 19.85 18.58 8.96
C ASP A 102 20.84 17.63 8.27
N GLU A 103 21.99 18.19 7.90
CA GLU A 103 23.06 17.50 7.17
C GLU A 103 23.75 16.41 8.02
N PHE A 104 23.76 16.56 9.34
CA PHE A 104 24.32 15.53 10.22
C PHE A 104 23.46 14.26 10.19
N THR A 105 22.14 14.39 10.33
CA THR A 105 21.17 13.31 10.20
C THR A 105 21.29 12.65 8.83
N ARG A 106 21.34 13.46 7.76
CA ARG A 106 21.57 12.99 6.40
C ARG A 106 22.85 12.17 6.31
N SER A 107 24.00 12.74 6.66
CA SER A 107 25.29 12.05 6.58
C SER A 107 25.30 10.78 7.43
N LYS A 108 24.75 10.81 8.65
CA LYS A 108 24.71 9.66 9.56
C LYS A 108 23.84 8.53 9.04
N LEU A 109 22.70 8.83 8.40
CA LEU A 109 21.75 7.81 7.93
C LEU A 109 22.00 7.39 6.48
N GLU A 110 22.35 8.31 5.56
CA GLU A 110 22.66 8.00 4.16
C GLU A 110 24.02 7.34 4.00
N THR A 111 25.04 7.73 4.77
CA THR A 111 26.36 7.05 4.70
C THR A 111 26.29 5.65 5.29
N MET A 112 25.39 5.41 6.25
CA MET A 112 25.23 4.08 6.85
C MET A 112 24.26 3.20 6.06
N LYS A 113 23.17 3.74 5.48
CA LYS A 113 22.08 2.96 4.89
C LYS A 113 21.76 3.32 3.45
N GLY A 114 21.76 2.28 2.59
CA GLY A 114 21.46 2.37 1.16
C GLY A 114 20.22 1.57 0.77
N ARG A 115 19.88 1.65 -0.53
CA ARG A 115 18.82 0.85 -1.15
C ARG A 115 19.41 -0.08 -2.20
N THR A 116 18.82 -1.25 -2.37
CA THR A 116 19.17 -2.20 -3.43
C THR A 116 17.93 -2.93 -3.93
N LEU A 117 17.96 -3.40 -5.17
CA LEU A 117 16.93 -4.30 -5.68
C LEU A 117 17.33 -5.75 -5.39
N GLY A 118 16.44 -6.47 -4.70
CA GLY A 118 16.38 -7.92 -4.76
C GLY A 118 15.29 -8.35 -5.72
N MET A 119 15.52 -9.40 -6.49
CA MET A 119 14.45 -10.03 -7.26
C MET A 119 14.55 -11.55 -7.15
N ILE A 120 13.45 -12.21 -6.82
CA ILE A 120 13.29 -13.66 -6.85
C ILE A 120 12.82 -14.05 -8.25
N LYS A 121 13.54 -14.98 -8.88
CA LYS A 121 13.31 -15.47 -10.24
C LYS A 121 12.28 -16.63 -10.24
N PRO A 122 11.74 -17.00 -11.41
CA PRO A 122 10.70 -18.03 -11.51
C PRO A 122 11.06 -19.39 -10.90
N ASP A 123 12.32 -19.79 -10.99
CA ASP A 123 12.82 -21.07 -10.46
C ASP A 123 12.73 -21.18 -8.94
N ALA A 124 12.70 -20.06 -8.23
CA ALA A 124 12.63 -20.00 -6.78
C ALA A 124 11.22 -19.70 -6.24
N TYR A 125 10.17 -19.83 -7.06
CA TYR A 125 8.79 -19.61 -6.65
C TYR A 125 8.40 -20.38 -5.38
N ASN A 126 8.71 -21.68 -5.33
CA ASN A 126 8.41 -22.54 -4.18
C ASN A 126 9.23 -22.21 -2.92
N HIS A 127 10.16 -21.25 -3.00
CA HIS A 127 11.05 -20.84 -1.91
C HIS A 127 10.95 -19.34 -1.60
N ILE A 128 9.90 -18.65 -2.07
CA ILE A 128 9.71 -17.22 -1.82
C ILE A 128 9.72 -16.94 -0.31
N GLY A 129 8.99 -17.74 0.48
CA GLY A 129 8.89 -17.55 1.92
C GLY A 129 10.24 -17.68 2.62
N ASP A 130 10.98 -18.77 2.32
CA ASP A 130 12.32 -18.98 2.87
C ASP A 130 13.28 -17.82 2.53
N ILE A 131 13.29 -17.35 1.28
CA ILE A 131 14.14 -16.24 0.83
C ILE A 131 13.78 -14.94 1.56
N LEU A 132 12.48 -14.63 1.71
CA LEU A 132 12.03 -13.47 2.48
C LEU A 132 12.47 -13.55 3.96
N GLY A 133 12.41 -14.75 4.55
CA GLY A 133 12.91 -15.00 5.90
C GLY A 133 14.40 -14.69 6.02
N GLU A 134 15.23 -15.17 5.08
CA GLU A 134 16.67 -14.92 5.07
C GLU A 134 17.03 -13.45 4.85
N ILE A 135 16.28 -12.74 3.99
CA ILE A 135 16.42 -11.28 3.81
C ILE A 135 16.24 -10.53 5.13
N VAL A 136 15.16 -10.82 5.86
CA VAL A 136 14.86 -10.12 7.12
C VAL A 136 15.84 -10.54 8.22
N LYS A 137 16.23 -11.82 8.31
CA LYS A 137 17.26 -12.30 9.25
C LYS A 137 18.62 -11.66 9.01
N ALA A 138 18.98 -11.42 7.74
CA ALA A 138 20.19 -10.69 7.40
C ALA A 138 20.13 -9.21 7.83
N GLY A 139 18.99 -8.71 8.31
CA GLY A 139 18.81 -7.35 8.81
C GLY A 139 18.51 -6.34 7.70
N PHE A 140 17.88 -6.79 6.61
CA PHE A 140 17.25 -5.87 5.65
C PHE A 140 15.85 -5.50 6.11
N VAL A 141 15.44 -4.28 5.78
CA VAL A 141 14.06 -3.83 5.86
C VAL A 141 13.48 -3.83 4.45
N ILE A 142 12.36 -4.53 4.27
CA ILE A 142 11.60 -4.49 3.01
C ILE A 142 10.88 -3.13 2.94
N LYS A 143 11.17 -2.34 1.90
CA LYS A 143 10.48 -1.07 1.62
C LYS A 143 9.29 -1.30 0.70
N ASN A 144 9.47 -2.16 -0.28
CA ASN A 144 8.49 -2.49 -1.29
C ASN A 144 8.68 -3.94 -1.72
N LEU A 145 7.59 -4.59 -2.08
CA LEU A 145 7.57 -5.93 -2.65
C LEU A 145 6.40 -6.01 -3.61
N ARG A 146 6.65 -6.58 -4.79
CA ARG A 146 5.59 -6.90 -5.73
C ARG A 146 5.90 -8.18 -6.48
N MET A 147 4.89 -9.01 -6.69
CA MET A 147 4.92 -10.07 -7.69
C MET A 147 4.47 -9.49 -9.03
N CYS A 148 5.23 -9.74 -10.09
CA CYS A 148 4.93 -9.21 -11.41
C CYS A 148 5.42 -10.12 -12.52
N LYS A 149 4.86 -9.94 -13.72
CA LYS A 149 5.33 -10.58 -14.94
C LYS A 149 6.00 -9.53 -15.82
N LEU A 150 7.11 -9.92 -16.44
CA LEU A 150 7.82 -9.09 -17.40
C LEU A 150 7.52 -9.61 -18.80
N ASP A 151 7.11 -8.70 -19.69
CA ASP A 151 7.13 -9.00 -21.12
C ASP A 151 8.59 -9.03 -21.64
N LYS A 152 8.75 -9.50 -22.88
CA LYS A 152 10.07 -9.60 -23.50
C LYS A 152 10.78 -8.25 -23.63
N GLN A 153 10.05 -7.17 -23.90
CA GLN A 153 10.63 -5.84 -24.06
C GLN A 153 11.13 -5.29 -22.71
N ALA A 154 10.31 -5.41 -21.68
CA ALA A 154 10.59 -5.01 -20.30
C ALA A 154 11.78 -5.80 -19.74
N ALA A 155 11.83 -7.11 -19.96
CA ALA A 155 12.97 -7.93 -19.54
C ALA A 155 14.28 -7.53 -20.27
N GLN A 156 14.23 -7.25 -21.57
CA GLN A 156 15.39 -6.77 -22.33
C GLN A 156 15.87 -5.39 -21.87
N GLU A 157 14.94 -4.50 -21.52
CA GLU A 157 15.24 -3.17 -20.97
C GLU A 157 15.88 -3.29 -19.58
N PHE A 158 15.35 -4.17 -18.73
CA PHE A 158 15.88 -4.44 -17.40
C PHE A 158 17.33 -4.94 -17.47
N TYR A 159 17.59 -5.97 -18.29
CA TYR A 159 18.92 -6.58 -18.47
C TYR A 159 19.75 -5.94 -19.60
N ARG A 160 19.49 -4.69 -20.00
CA ARG A 160 20.16 -4.04 -21.14
C ARG A 160 21.69 -4.09 -21.07
N ASP A 161 22.26 -4.07 -19.86
CA ASP A 161 23.71 -4.12 -19.61
C ASP A 161 24.33 -5.50 -19.91
N HIS A 162 23.50 -6.50 -20.22
CA HIS A 162 23.91 -7.84 -20.65
C HIS A 162 23.67 -8.08 -22.14
N LYS A 163 23.18 -7.09 -22.89
CA LYS A 163 22.94 -7.19 -24.32
C LYS A 163 24.26 -7.55 -25.05
N GLY A 164 24.19 -8.56 -25.92
CA GLY A 164 25.34 -9.06 -26.66
C GLY A 164 26.14 -10.17 -25.96
N LYS A 165 25.80 -10.54 -24.71
CA LYS A 165 26.36 -11.73 -24.06
C LYS A 165 25.66 -12.99 -24.57
N SER A 166 26.39 -14.10 -24.68
CA SER A 166 25.89 -15.37 -25.23
C SER A 166 24.70 -15.96 -24.47
N PHE A 167 24.57 -15.66 -23.18
CA PHE A 167 23.48 -16.13 -22.32
C PHE A 167 22.26 -15.20 -22.28
N PHE A 168 22.31 -14.03 -22.95
CA PHE A 168 21.30 -13.00 -22.81
C PHE A 168 19.91 -13.48 -23.24
N ASP A 169 19.79 -14.10 -24.42
CA ASP A 169 18.49 -14.52 -24.94
C ASP A 169 17.85 -15.61 -24.06
N ALA A 170 18.66 -16.56 -23.59
CA ALA A 170 18.20 -17.59 -22.65
C ALA A 170 17.76 -17.00 -21.30
N LEU A 171 18.45 -15.96 -20.80
CA LEU A 171 18.05 -15.25 -19.59
C LEU A 171 16.72 -14.52 -19.77
N ILE A 172 16.52 -13.85 -20.91
CA ILE A 172 15.26 -13.17 -21.21
C ILE A 172 14.13 -14.18 -21.30
N GLU A 173 14.28 -15.24 -22.09
CA GLU A 173 13.28 -16.29 -22.23
C GLU A 173 12.89 -16.87 -20.87
N PHE A 174 13.89 -17.19 -20.03
CA PHE A 174 13.66 -17.70 -18.69
C PHE A 174 12.91 -16.71 -17.79
N VAL A 175 13.37 -15.45 -17.70
CA VAL A 175 12.75 -14.46 -16.79
C VAL A 175 11.33 -14.09 -17.24
N THR A 176 11.02 -14.20 -18.53
CA THR A 176 9.66 -13.97 -19.05
C THR A 176 8.75 -15.19 -18.98
N SER A 177 9.28 -16.37 -18.62
CA SER A 177 8.50 -17.61 -18.58
C SER A 177 7.39 -17.57 -17.52
N ASP A 178 7.66 -16.94 -16.38
CA ASP A 178 6.72 -16.84 -15.27
C ASP A 178 6.92 -15.56 -14.44
N ALA A 179 6.16 -15.43 -13.35
CA ALA A 179 6.24 -14.32 -12.43
C ALA A 179 7.59 -14.24 -11.70
N VAL A 180 8.01 -13.01 -11.42
CA VAL A 180 9.13 -12.65 -10.55
C VAL A 180 8.61 -11.90 -9.33
N VAL A 181 9.36 -11.96 -8.22
CA VAL A 181 9.08 -11.13 -7.04
C VAL A 181 10.18 -10.08 -6.91
N ALA A 182 9.86 -8.83 -7.22
CA ALA A 182 10.75 -7.70 -7.04
C ALA A 182 10.62 -7.16 -5.61
N ILE A 183 11.74 -6.80 -4.99
CA ILE A 183 11.84 -6.38 -3.60
C ILE A 183 12.79 -5.18 -3.49
N GLU A 184 12.31 -4.05 -3.00
CA GLU A 184 13.15 -2.92 -2.62
C GLU A 184 13.65 -3.16 -1.19
N LEU A 185 14.96 -3.36 -1.07
CA LEU A 185 15.63 -3.64 0.19
C LEU A 185 16.34 -2.39 0.70
N TRP A 186 16.24 -2.15 2.01
CA TRP A 186 16.94 -1.07 2.70
C TRP A 186 17.75 -1.62 3.86
N GLY A 187 18.98 -1.12 4.01
CA GLY A 187 19.85 -1.54 5.09
C GLY A 187 21.26 -1.00 4.93
N ASP A 188 22.12 -1.35 5.89
CA ASP A 188 23.50 -0.88 5.84
C ASP A 188 24.29 -1.54 4.72
N ASP A 189 25.05 -0.74 3.95
CA ASP A 189 25.85 -1.22 2.80
C ASP A 189 25.02 -2.12 1.86
N ALA A 190 23.79 -1.69 1.56
CA ALA A 190 22.72 -2.56 1.07
C ALA A 190 23.11 -3.40 -0.15
N VAL A 191 23.69 -2.79 -1.18
CA VAL A 191 24.11 -3.48 -2.41
C VAL A 191 25.13 -4.59 -2.12
N ASN A 192 26.23 -4.26 -1.44
CA ASN A 192 27.27 -5.24 -1.16
C ASN A 192 26.79 -6.32 -0.19
N LYS A 193 26.01 -5.94 0.83
CA LYS A 193 25.39 -6.87 1.76
C LYS A 193 24.46 -7.85 1.06
N TRP A 194 23.65 -7.37 0.12
CA TRP A 194 22.74 -8.20 -0.66
C TRP A 194 23.52 -9.14 -1.57
N ARG A 195 24.55 -8.65 -2.26
CA ARG A 195 25.45 -9.48 -3.05
C ARG A 195 26.12 -10.59 -2.24
N ARG A 196 26.62 -10.29 -1.03
CA ARG A 196 27.18 -11.30 -0.13
C ARG A 196 26.15 -12.38 0.23
N LEU A 197 24.91 -12.00 0.49
CA LEU A 197 23.82 -12.93 0.80
C LEU A 197 23.43 -13.78 -0.42
N VAL A 198 23.33 -13.15 -1.60
CA VAL A 198 23.01 -13.79 -2.88
C VAL A 198 24.05 -14.86 -3.23
N GLU A 199 25.33 -14.52 -3.27
CA GLU A 199 26.37 -15.45 -3.68
C GLU A 199 26.70 -16.48 -2.59
N GLY A 200 26.62 -16.08 -1.32
CA GLY A 200 27.06 -16.92 -0.20
C GLY A 200 26.01 -17.91 0.30
N GLN A 201 24.71 -17.61 0.16
CA GLN A 201 23.65 -18.42 0.78
C GLN A 201 22.49 -18.72 -0.17
N LEU A 202 21.94 -17.71 -0.85
CA LEU A 202 20.70 -17.89 -1.62
C LEU A 202 20.94 -18.69 -2.90
N ARG A 203 21.91 -18.30 -3.73
CA ARG A 203 22.23 -19.03 -4.98
C ARG A 203 22.69 -20.46 -4.73
N PRO A 204 23.60 -20.74 -3.79
CA PRO A 204 24.00 -22.12 -3.51
C PRO A 204 22.85 -23.01 -3.04
N ARG A 205 21.84 -22.44 -2.37
CA ARG A 205 20.72 -23.20 -1.79
C ARG A 205 19.53 -23.39 -2.73
N TYR A 206 19.23 -22.37 -3.54
CA TYR A 206 18.00 -22.34 -4.36
C TYR A 206 18.27 -22.27 -5.86
N GLY A 207 19.50 -21.97 -6.29
CA GLY A 207 19.88 -21.91 -7.70
C GLY A 207 20.14 -23.30 -8.28
N THR A 208 19.77 -23.47 -9.55
CA THR A 208 20.01 -24.70 -10.32
C THR A 208 21.25 -24.58 -11.21
N ASP A 209 21.41 -23.45 -11.91
CA ASP A 209 22.50 -23.19 -12.83
C ASP A 209 22.84 -21.69 -12.93
N ALA A 210 23.72 -21.32 -13.86
CA ALA A 210 24.16 -19.93 -14.03
C ALA A 210 23.02 -18.96 -14.42
N THR A 211 22.05 -19.42 -15.20
CA THR A 211 20.90 -18.64 -15.68
C THR A 211 19.74 -18.71 -14.68
N ARG A 212 19.44 -19.92 -14.21
CA ARG A 212 18.44 -20.28 -13.19
C ARG A 212 19.09 -20.30 -11.82
N ASN A 213 19.36 -19.11 -11.31
CA ASN A 213 20.11 -18.90 -10.08
C ASN A 213 19.24 -18.34 -8.95
N ALA A 214 17.92 -18.56 -8.96
CA ALA A 214 16.94 -18.15 -7.95
C ALA A 214 16.76 -16.66 -7.70
N VAL A 215 17.84 -15.86 -7.65
CA VAL A 215 17.81 -14.46 -7.24
C VAL A 215 18.74 -13.57 -8.05
N HIS A 216 18.27 -12.35 -8.31
CA HIS A 216 19.02 -11.24 -8.86
C HIS A 216 19.32 -10.20 -7.78
N GLY A 217 20.48 -9.56 -7.90
CA GLY A 217 20.87 -8.44 -7.07
C GLY A 217 21.66 -7.43 -7.87
N SER A 218 21.36 -6.15 -7.65
CA SER A 218 22.05 -5.05 -8.30
C SER A 218 23.56 -5.08 -8.02
N ASP A 219 24.35 -4.63 -8.97
CA ASP A 219 25.81 -4.64 -8.89
C ASP A 219 26.42 -3.33 -8.34
N SER A 220 25.72 -2.20 -8.49
CA SER A 220 26.08 -0.88 -7.96
C SER A 220 24.87 -0.11 -7.40
N ASN A 221 25.10 1.01 -6.70
CA ASN A 221 24.04 1.87 -6.17
C ASN A 221 23.24 2.57 -7.28
N GLU A 222 23.90 2.93 -8.39
CA GLU A 222 23.29 3.56 -9.56
C GLU A 222 22.35 2.57 -10.26
N ASN A 223 22.81 1.35 -10.46
CA ASN A 223 21.98 0.28 -11.03
C ASN A 223 20.85 -0.10 -10.08
N ALA A 224 21.09 -0.20 -8.78
CA ALA A 224 20.03 -0.38 -7.80
C ALA A 224 18.92 0.67 -7.91
N SER A 225 19.27 1.95 -8.02
CA SER A 225 18.29 3.03 -8.14
C SER A 225 17.46 2.90 -9.43
N ARG A 226 18.13 2.67 -10.58
CA ARG A 226 17.47 2.44 -11.87
C ARG A 226 16.54 1.23 -11.85
N GLU A 227 17.01 0.12 -11.28
CA GLU A 227 16.28 -1.13 -11.19
C GLU A 227 15.07 -1.03 -10.25
N ILE A 228 15.22 -0.33 -9.12
CA ILE A 228 14.10 0.00 -8.22
C ILE A 228 13.06 0.84 -8.97
N ASP A 229 13.47 1.89 -9.67
CA ASP A 229 12.55 2.75 -10.43
C ASP A 229 11.84 1.98 -11.56
N PHE A 230 12.49 0.99 -12.17
CA PHE A 230 11.86 0.13 -13.18
C PHE A 230 10.66 -0.66 -12.62
N PHE A 231 10.77 -1.22 -11.41
CA PHE A 231 9.70 -2.01 -10.79
C PHE A 231 8.72 -1.18 -9.96
N PHE A 232 9.20 -0.11 -9.35
CA PHE A 232 8.48 0.66 -8.34
C PHE A 232 8.33 2.15 -8.66
N GLY A 233 8.83 2.59 -9.80
CA GLY A 233 8.60 3.94 -10.32
C GLY A 233 7.18 4.12 -10.86
N ARG A 234 6.91 5.36 -11.29
CA ARG A 234 5.62 5.80 -11.85
C ARG A 234 5.25 5.04 -13.12
N ASP A 235 6.21 4.93 -14.03
CA ASP A 235 6.03 4.33 -15.37
C ASP A 235 6.46 2.87 -15.38
N SER A 236 6.30 2.17 -14.25
CA SER A 236 6.70 0.78 -14.14
C SER A 236 5.95 -0.07 -15.17
N ARG A 237 6.72 -0.79 -15.98
CA ARG A 237 6.23 -1.69 -17.04
C ARG A 237 6.03 -3.13 -16.54
N ALA A 238 6.28 -3.36 -15.25
CA ALA A 238 5.99 -4.63 -14.62
C ALA A 238 4.47 -4.77 -14.47
N GLU A 239 3.91 -5.82 -15.05
CA GLU A 239 2.46 -6.09 -14.99
C GLU A 239 2.14 -6.85 -13.71
N GLU A 240 0.99 -6.58 -13.11
CA GLU A 240 0.51 -7.35 -11.97
C GLU A 240 0.08 -8.74 -12.42
N THR A 241 0.23 -9.70 -11.51
CA THR A 241 0.04 -11.14 -11.76
C THR A 241 -1.26 -11.66 -11.20
N ALA A 242 -2.08 -10.79 -10.60
CA ALA A 242 -3.36 -11.17 -10.02
C ALA A 242 -4.32 -11.69 -11.10
N ILE A 243 -4.98 -12.81 -10.80
CA ILE A 243 -5.83 -13.54 -11.76
C ILE A 243 -7.31 -13.36 -11.42
N PHE A 244 -7.64 -13.16 -10.15
CA PHE A 244 -8.99 -12.87 -9.65
C PHE A 244 -10.00 -14.00 -9.90
N ASN A 245 -9.56 -15.25 -9.81
CA ASN A 245 -10.46 -16.41 -9.91
C ASN A 245 -10.10 -17.48 -8.88
N ASN A 246 -11.13 -18.13 -8.32
CA ASN A 246 -10.98 -19.14 -7.26
C ASN A 246 -9.94 -18.70 -6.23
N CYS A 247 -10.07 -17.45 -5.76
CA CYS A 247 -9.06 -16.79 -4.96
C CYS A 247 -9.63 -16.30 -3.63
N THR A 248 -8.73 -16.10 -2.68
CA THR A 248 -8.99 -15.49 -1.38
C THR A 248 -7.93 -14.43 -1.14
N CYS A 249 -8.34 -13.33 -0.51
CA CYS A 249 -7.40 -12.33 -0.03
C CYS A 249 -6.76 -12.84 1.26
N CYS A 250 -5.44 -12.74 1.35
CA CYS A 250 -4.68 -12.94 2.58
C CYS A 250 -3.88 -11.68 2.87
N VAL A 251 -4.03 -11.11 4.06
CA VAL A 251 -3.20 -9.97 4.50
C VAL A 251 -2.40 -10.39 5.73
N VAL A 252 -1.09 -10.49 5.57
CA VAL A 252 -0.16 -10.68 6.69
C VAL A 252 -0.02 -9.36 7.42
N ARG A 253 -0.44 -9.35 8.68
CA ARG A 253 -0.58 -8.12 9.47
C ARG A 253 0.77 -7.52 9.89
N PRO A 254 0.84 -6.22 10.23
CA PRO A 254 2.10 -5.52 10.51
C PRO A 254 2.98 -6.11 11.61
N HIS A 255 2.37 -6.70 12.66
CA HIS A 255 3.15 -7.35 13.72
C HIS A 255 3.94 -8.58 13.25
N ILE A 256 3.53 -9.21 12.14
CA ILE A 256 4.26 -10.33 11.51
C ILE A 256 5.09 -9.85 10.32
N ALA A 257 4.51 -9.02 9.43
CA ALA A 257 5.13 -8.61 8.18
C ALA A 257 6.53 -8.01 8.36
N ASN A 258 6.74 -7.22 9.42
CA ASN A 258 8.04 -6.60 9.73
C ASN A 258 9.06 -7.51 10.44
N THR A 259 8.78 -8.81 10.54
CA THR A 259 9.62 -9.78 11.24
C THR A 259 10.03 -10.91 10.31
N ALA A 260 11.06 -11.67 10.67
CA ALA A 260 11.47 -12.84 9.88
C ALA A 260 10.36 -13.91 9.75
N LYS A 261 9.31 -13.85 10.59
CA LYS A 261 8.15 -14.75 10.53
C LYS A 261 7.30 -14.55 9.28
N VAL A 262 7.40 -13.40 8.58
CA VAL A 262 6.70 -13.19 7.30
C VAL A 262 7.07 -14.27 6.28
N GLY A 263 8.35 -14.65 6.26
CA GLY A 263 8.84 -15.71 5.39
C GLY A 263 8.24 -17.06 5.72
N GLU A 264 8.13 -17.40 7.00
CA GLU A 264 7.53 -18.65 7.46
C GLU A 264 6.04 -18.74 7.13
N VAL A 265 5.29 -17.64 7.26
CA VAL A 265 3.88 -17.59 6.86
C VAL A 265 3.73 -17.87 5.37
N VAL A 266 4.51 -17.18 4.52
CA VAL A 266 4.47 -17.37 3.07
C VAL A 266 4.89 -18.79 2.68
N GLN A 267 5.94 -19.33 3.31
CA GLN A 267 6.41 -20.68 3.01
C GLN A 267 5.37 -21.73 3.41
N ARG A 268 4.71 -21.60 4.56
CA ARG A 268 3.62 -22.50 4.97
C ARG A 268 2.43 -22.47 4.01
N ILE A 269 2.11 -21.32 3.42
CA ILE A 269 1.05 -21.23 2.39
C ILE A 269 1.43 -22.08 1.17
N LEU A 270 2.65 -21.92 0.66
CA LEU A 270 3.16 -22.68 -0.50
C LEU A 270 3.26 -24.18 -0.20
N ASP A 271 3.82 -24.56 0.95
CA ASP A 271 4.00 -25.96 1.37
C ASP A 271 2.66 -26.69 1.56
N SER A 272 1.58 -25.94 1.84
CA SER A 272 0.23 -26.49 1.97
C SER A 272 -0.47 -26.72 0.63
N GLY A 273 0.21 -26.41 -0.49
CA GLY A 273 -0.27 -26.63 -1.85
C GLY A 273 -1.17 -25.51 -2.38
N PHE A 274 -1.22 -24.36 -1.72
CA PHE A 274 -1.88 -23.19 -2.28
C PHE A 274 -0.98 -22.50 -3.32
N GLU A 275 -1.59 -21.96 -4.37
CA GLU A 275 -0.90 -21.12 -5.34
C GLU A 275 -0.95 -19.67 -4.85
N ILE A 276 0.20 -18.99 -4.86
CA ILE A 276 0.28 -17.54 -4.71
C ILE A 276 0.40 -16.91 -6.10
N SER A 277 -0.64 -16.22 -6.55
CA SER A 277 -0.67 -15.58 -7.87
C SER A 277 -0.28 -14.11 -7.84
N ALA A 278 -0.44 -13.43 -6.69
CA ALA A 278 0.01 -12.05 -6.53
C ALA A 278 0.47 -11.78 -5.09
N MET A 279 1.45 -10.88 -4.96
CA MET A 279 1.94 -10.40 -3.67
C MET A 279 2.22 -8.90 -3.76
N ARG A 280 1.88 -8.16 -2.71
CA ARG A 280 2.09 -6.71 -2.64
C ARG A 280 2.42 -6.27 -1.22
N TRP A 281 3.52 -5.54 -1.07
CA TRP A 281 3.78 -4.75 0.12
C TRP A 281 2.90 -3.52 0.09
N CYS A 282 2.05 -3.35 1.11
CA CYS A 282 1.15 -2.23 1.21
C CYS A 282 1.28 -1.55 2.56
N PHE A 283 1.10 -0.23 2.56
CA PHE A 283 0.79 0.50 3.77
C PHE A 283 -0.63 1.03 3.60
N LEU A 284 -1.43 0.91 4.66
CA LEU A 284 -2.82 1.32 4.61
C LEU A 284 -3.00 2.45 5.60
N ASP A 285 -3.50 3.57 5.11
CA ASP A 285 -3.91 4.64 6.00
C ASP A 285 -5.15 4.21 6.79
N LYS A 286 -5.41 4.89 7.90
CA LYS A 286 -6.52 4.52 8.78
C LYS A 286 -7.86 4.44 8.05
N ARG A 287 -8.11 5.34 7.09
CA ARG A 287 -9.36 5.37 6.32
C ARG A 287 -9.48 4.14 5.41
N SER A 288 -8.42 3.78 4.70
CA SER A 288 -8.39 2.58 3.87
C SER A 288 -8.60 1.33 4.71
N CYS A 289 -8.05 1.27 5.92
CA CYS A 289 -8.31 0.17 6.86
C CYS A 289 -9.77 0.12 7.32
N GLU A 290 -10.40 1.26 7.60
CA GLU A 290 -11.81 1.34 8.00
C GLU A 290 -12.74 0.87 6.86
N GLU A 291 -12.43 1.23 5.62
CA GLU A 291 -13.14 0.78 4.40
C GLU A 291 -12.92 -0.73 4.16
N PHE A 292 -11.68 -1.20 4.22
CA PHE A 292 -11.36 -2.61 4.03
C PHE A 292 -12.02 -3.52 5.07
N LEU A 293 -12.12 -3.07 6.33
CA LEU A 293 -12.71 -3.84 7.42
C LEU A 293 -14.18 -3.46 7.72
N GLU A 294 -14.83 -2.67 6.87
CA GLU A 294 -16.17 -2.09 7.15
C GLU A 294 -17.19 -3.16 7.56
N VAL A 295 -17.15 -4.34 6.93
CA VAL A 295 -18.04 -5.47 7.19
C VAL A 295 -17.97 -6.00 8.63
N TYR A 296 -16.85 -5.77 9.33
CA TYR A 296 -16.66 -6.16 10.73
C TYR A 296 -17.13 -5.09 11.72
N SER A 297 -17.47 -3.89 11.23
CA SER A 297 -17.92 -2.77 12.05
C SER A 297 -19.24 -3.08 12.74
N GLY A 298 -19.26 -3.02 14.07
CA GLY A 298 -20.42 -3.37 14.89
C GLY A 298 -20.66 -4.88 15.07
N VAL A 299 -19.88 -5.73 14.40
CA VAL A 299 -19.91 -7.19 14.58
C VAL A 299 -18.83 -7.64 15.55
N LEU A 300 -17.59 -7.16 15.36
CA LEU A 300 -16.44 -7.51 16.22
C LEU A 300 -16.21 -6.43 17.29
N PRO A 301 -16.18 -6.78 18.59
CA PRO A 301 -15.81 -5.85 19.65
C PRO A 301 -14.43 -5.21 19.45
N GLU A 302 -13.50 -5.96 18.85
CA GLU A 302 -12.12 -5.57 18.64
C GLU A 302 -11.88 -4.77 17.34
N TYR A 303 -12.94 -4.41 16.59
CA TYR A 303 -12.85 -3.71 15.29
C TYR A 303 -11.90 -2.50 15.32
N THR A 304 -12.07 -1.59 16.28
CA THR A 304 -11.21 -0.40 16.41
C THR A 304 -9.75 -0.76 16.67
N GLY A 305 -9.50 -1.85 17.41
CA GLY A 305 -8.16 -2.36 17.64
C GLY A 305 -7.54 -2.93 16.37
N GLN A 306 -8.31 -3.69 15.58
CA GLN A 306 -7.84 -4.27 14.32
C GLN A 306 -7.50 -3.20 13.27
N VAL A 307 -8.33 -2.15 13.14
CA VAL A 307 -8.03 -1.01 12.27
C VAL A 307 -6.74 -0.32 12.72
N THR A 308 -6.57 -0.13 14.02
CA THR A 308 -5.37 0.50 14.60
C THR A 308 -4.12 -0.34 14.37
N GLU A 309 -4.22 -1.66 14.47
CA GLU A 309 -3.12 -2.59 14.22
C GLU A 309 -2.74 -2.63 12.74
N LEU A 310 -3.73 -2.75 11.85
CA LEU A 310 -3.52 -2.84 10.40
C LEU A 310 -2.95 -1.54 9.82
N SER A 311 -3.38 -0.39 10.35
CA SER A 311 -2.78 0.92 10.04
C SER A 311 -1.46 1.17 10.80
N GLY A 312 -1.05 0.29 11.70
CA GLY A 312 0.15 0.50 12.52
C GLY A 312 1.47 0.39 11.75
N GLY A 313 1.47 -0.27 10.59
CA GLY A 313 2.68 -0.54 9.82
C GLY A 313 2.39 -1.16 8.46
N PRO A 314 3.42 -1.53 7.69
CA PRO A 314 3.25 -2.22 6.43
C PRO A 314 2.67 -3.63 6.62
N SER A 315 1.87 -4.05 5.66
CA SER A 315 1.31 -5.39 5.54
C SER A 315 1.75 -6.02 4.22
N LEU A 316 1.69 -7.35 4.16
CA LEU A 316 1.89 -8.09 2.92
C LEU A 316 0.53 -8.66 2.49
N ALA A 317 -0.04 -8.08 1.43
CA ALA A 317 -1.25 -8.57 0.77
C ALA A 317 -0.87 -9.64 -0.25
N ILE A 318 -1.63 -10.73 -0.27
CA ILE A 318 -1.36 -11.92 -1.08
C ILE A 318 -2.70 -12.38 -1.68
N GLU A 319 -2.71 -12.59 -2.99
CA GLU A 319 -3.77 -13.38 -3.65
C GLU A 319 -3.38 -14.86 -3.55
N VAL A 320 -4.22 -15.63 -2.88
CA VAL A 320 -4.06 -17.08 -2.75
C VAL A 320 -5.14 -17.77 -3.59
N ARG A 321 -4.74 -18.75 -4.40
CA ARG A 321 -5.61 -19.47 -5.34
C ARG A 321 -5.64 -20.95 -5.07
N GLN A 322 -6.85 -21.52 -5.16
CA GLN A 322 -7.14 -22.94 -5.10
C GLN A 322 -8.61 -23.16 -5.47
N ASP A 323 -9.00 -24.37 -5.86
CA ASP A 323 -10.42 -24.74 -5.90
C ASP A 323 -11.07 -24.55 -4.52
N SER A 324 -12.16 -23.79 -4.46
CA SER A 324 -12.80 -23.36 -3.21
C SER A 324 -11.82 -22.70 -2.23
N ALA A 325 -11.00 -21.78 -2.74
CA ALA A 325 -9.94 -21.11 -2.00
C ALA A 325 -10.38 -20.55 -0.65
N VAL A 326 -11.51 -19.83 -0.57
CA VAL A 326 -11.94 -19.19 0.68
C VAL A 326 -12.19 -20.23 1.76
N GLY A 327 -13.03 -21.24 1.49
CA GLY A 327 -13.31 -22.31 2.45
C GLY A 327 -12.08 -23.13 2.87
N ALA A 328 -11.18 -23.46 1.93
CA ALA A 328 -9.95 -24.21 2.21
C ALA A 328 -8.96 -23.37 3.03
N PHE A 329 -8.72 -22.13 2.60
CA PHE A 329 -7.77 -21.23 3.24
C PHE A 329 -8.24 -20.80 4.63
N ARG A 330 -9.55 -20.56 4.85
CA ARG A 330 -10.08 -20.24 6.18
C ARG A 330 -9.85 -21.36 7.18
N LYS A 331 -9.92 -22.63 6.75
CA LYS A 331 -9.59 -23.79 7.60
C LYS A 331 -8.10 -23.84 7.94
N PHE A 332 -7.25 -23.53 6.96
CA PHE A 332 -5.80 -23.47 7.10
C PHE A 332 -5.33 -22.33 8.02
N VAL A 333 -5.96 -21.15 7.91
CA VAL A 333 -5.71 -19.99 8.77
C VAL A 333 -6.19 -20.22 10.21
N GLY A 334 -7.36 -20.84 10.36
CA GLY A 334 -7.92 -21.23 11.65
C GLY A 334 -8.81 -20.18 12.32
N PRO A 335 -9.32 -20.47 13.53
CA PRO A 335 -10.22 -19.58 14.28
C PRO A 335 -9.66 -18.17 14.45
N HIS A 336 -10.54 -17.16 14.42
CA HIS A 336 -10.16 -15.74 14.53
C HIS A 336 -9.37 -15.42 15.81
N ASP A 337 -9.77 -16.03 16.94
CA ASP A 337 -9.09 -15.92 18.22
C ASP A 337 -7.90 -16.91 18.29
N PRO A 338 -6.65 -16.43 18.42
CA PRO A 338 -5.48 -17.29 18.52
C PRO A 338 -5.49 -18.26 19.70
N GLU A 339 -6.12 -17.92 20.84
CA GLU A 339 -6.20 -18.84 21.99
C GLU A 339 -7.08 -20.05 21.65
N ILE A 340 -8.22 -19.79 20.99
CA ILE A 340 -9.11 -20.85 20.50
C ILE A 340 -8.41 -21.66 19.40
N ALA A 341 -7.68 -20.99 18.51
CA ALA A 341 -6.90 -21.66 17.47
C ALA A 341 -5.86 -22.62 18.09
N LYS A 342 -5.08 -22.18 19.09
CA LYS A 342 -4.10 -23.03 19.79
C LYS A 342 -4.76 -24.23 20.48
N ALA A 343 -5.94 -24.05 21.07
CA ALA A 343 -6.64 -25.11 21.78
C ALA A 343 -7.29 -26.15 20.85
N LEU A 344 -7.89 -25.70 19.75
CA LEU A 344 -8.70 -26.57 18.87
C LEU A 344 -7.97 -27.02 17.61
N ARG A 345 -7.05 -26.21 17.07
CA ARG A 345 -6.36 -26.41 15.80
C ARG A 345 -4.93 -25.84 15.83
N PRO A 346 -4.00 -26.49 16.55
CA PRO A 346 -2.66 -25.95 16.81
C PRO A 346 -1.81 -25.74 15.54
N ASP A 347 -2.12 -26.43 14.45
CA ASP A 347 -1.36 -26.36 13.20
C ASP A 347 -1.68 -25.15 12.32
N THR A 348 -2.69 -24.34 12.68
CA THR A 348 -3.14 -23.22 11.85
C THR A 348 -2.25 -22.00 11.97
N LEU A 349 -2.28 -21.11 10.96
CA LEU A 349 -1.47 -19.88 10.98
C LEU A 349 -1.76 -18.99 12.20
N ARG A 350 -3.03 -18.82 12.58
CA ARG A 350 -3.40 -18.02 13.76
C ARG A 350 -2.95 -18.65 15.07
N ALA A 351 -2.92 -19.99 15.15
CA ALA A 351 -2.39 -20.68 16.31
C ALA A 351 -0.87 -20.50 16.45
N ALA A 352 -0.15 -20.60 15.33
CA ALA A 352 1.32 -20.51 15.30
C ALA A 352 1.84 -19.09 15.51
N PHE A 353 1.19 -18.09 14.89
CA PHE A 353 1.73 -16.72 14.83
C PHE A 353 0.89 -15.68 15.56
N GLY A 354 -0.35 -15.99 15.92
CA GLY A 354 -1.25 -15.05 16.59
C GLY A 354 -0.91 -14.82 18.06
N GLU A 355 -0.91 -13.54 18.46
CA GLU A 355 -0.70 -13.11 19.85
C GLU A 355 -2.04 -13.02 20.59
N ASP A 356 -3.01 -12.30 20.01
CA ASP A 356 -4.34 -12.05 20.58
C ASP A 356 -5.38 -11.77 19.47
N ARG A 357 -6.62 -11.41 19.84
CA ARG A 357 -7.73 -11.15 18.89
C ARG A 357 -7.51 -9.96 17.96
N ILE A 358 -6.64 -9.02 18.32
CA ILE A 358 -6.26 -7.86 17.49
C ILE A 358 -5.09 -8.25 16.60
N LYS A 359 -4.04 -8.82 17.21
CA LYS A 359 -2.84 -9.32 16.54
C LYS A 359 -2.96 -10.81 16.23
N ASN A 360 -3.91 -11.13 15.37
CA ASN A 360 -4.22 -12.52 15.02
C ASN A 360 -3.43 -13.05 13.81
N ALA A 361 -2.20 -12.54 13.58
CA ALA A 361 -1.31 -12.86 12.46
C ALA A 361 -1.79 -12.49 11.06
N VAL A 362 -2.92 -13.04 10.61
CA VAL A 362 -3.38 -12.93 9.21
C VAL A 362 -4.89 -12.66 9.13
N HIS A 363 -5.24 -11.74 8.23
CA HIS A 363 -6.59 -11.60 7.69
C HIS A 363 -6.77 -12.57 6.52
N CYS A 364 -7.97 -13.13 6.40
CA CYS A 364 -8.38 -13.89 5.23
C CYS A 364 -9.84 -13.59 4.91
N THR A 365 -10.22 -13.67 3.65
CA THR A 365 -11.62 -13.55 3.22
C THR A 365 -12.50 -14.59 3.93
N ASP A 366 -13.69 -14.17 4.35
CA ASP A 366 -14.63 -15.03 5.08
C ASP A 366 -15.74 -15.64 4.20
N LEU A 367 -16.18 -14.92 3.16
CA LEU A 367 -17.26 -15.31 2.25
C LEU A 367 -16.74 -15.60 0.84
N GLU A 368 -17.32 -16.60 0.17
CA GLU A 368 -16.87 -17.04 -1.17
C GLU A 368 -17.08 -15.93 -2.22
N GLU A 369 -18.18 -15.17 -2.13
CA GLU A 369 -18.46 -14.04 -3.03
C GLU A 369 -17.49 -12.85 -2.87
N ASP A 370 -16.80 -12.73 -1.73
CA ASP A 370 -15.96 -11.58 -1.40
C ASP A 370 -14.50 -11.77 -1.81
N GLY A 371 -14.06 -13.00 -2.12
CA GLY A 371 -12.65 -13.31 -2.37
C GLY A 371 -12.02 -12.43 -3.44
N GLN A 372 -12.66 -12.35 -4.60
CA GLN A 372 -12.21 -11.50 -5.70
C GLN A 372 -12.28 -10.00 -5.36
N LEU A 373 -13.34 -9.57 -4.68
CA LEU A 373 -13.56 -8.16 -4.33
C LEU A 373 -12.51 -7.66 -3.33
N GLU A 374 -12.17 -8.47 -2.33
CA GLU A 374 -11.14 -8.12 -1.35
C GLU A 374 -9.75 -8.05 -1.96
N VAL A 375 -9.42 -8.95 -2.90
CA VAL A 375 -8.13 -8.93 -3.61
C VAL A 375 -8.02 -7.68 -4.50
N ASP A 376 -9.08 -7.35 -5.24
CA ASP A 376 -9.09 -6.14 -6.08
C ASP A 376 -9.01 -4.87 -5.22
N ASN A 377 -9.81 -4.79 -4.16
CA ASN A 377 -9.82 -3.64 -3.25
C ASN A 377 -8.45 -3.41 -2.60
N ILE A 378 -7.82 -4.44 -2.04
CA ILE A 378 -6.51 -4.28 -1.40
C ILE A 378 -5.42 -3.87 -2.39
N CYS A 379 -5.46 -4.37 -3.63
CA CYS A 379 -4.54 -3.97 -4.71
C CYS A 379 -4.73 -2.50 -5.10
N ILE A 380 -5.99 -2.05 -5.21
CA ILE A 380 -6.33 -0.65 -5.49
C ILE A 380 -5.83 0.27 -4.37
N LEU A 381 -6.15 -0.06 -3.11
CA LEU A 381 -5.72 0.74 -1.95
C LEU A 381 -4.19 0.82 -1.86
N ALA A 382 -3.50 -0.31 -2.09
CA ALA A 382 -2.03 -0.36 -2.13
C ALA A 382 -1.42 0.45 -3.28
N SER A 383 -2.19 0.74 -4.33
CA SER A 383 -1.74 1.52 -5.50
C SER A 383 -2.05 3.02 -5.36
N GLN A 384 -3.15 3.38 -4.70
CA GLN A 384 -3.58 4.77 -4.50
C GLN A 384 -2.64 5.54 -3.56
N GLU A 385 -2.19 4.91 -2.48
CA GLU A 385 -1.26 5.55 -1.54
C GLU A 385 0.01 6.04 -2.25
N ARG A 386 0.51 5.30 -3.25
CA ARG A 386 1.69 5.68 -4.03
C ARG A 386 1.47 6.99 -4.82
N ARG A 387 0.26 7.24 -5.33
CA ARG A 387 -0.07 8.47 -6.09
C ARG A 387 -0.13 9.69 -5.17
N GLU A 388 -0.76 9.54 -4.01
CA GLU A 388 -0.85 10.61 -3.02
C GLU A 388 0.54 10.97 -2.45
N LEU A 389 1.39 9.97 -2.22
CA LEU A 389 2.75 10.14 -1.74
C LEU A 389 3.71 10.77 -2.77
N ALA A 390 3.41 10.67 -4.06
CA ALA A 390 4.13 11.34 -5.14
C ALA A 390 3.68 12.81 -5.34
N GLY A 391 2.78 13.33 -4.51
CA GLY A 391 2.26 14.70 -4.60
C GLY A 391 1.16 14.88 -5.64
N GLU A 392 0.57 13.79 -6.14
CA GLU A 392 -0.48 13.84 -7.15
C GLU A 392 -1.85 13.93 -6.47
N PHE A 393 -2.33 15.16 -6.27
CA PHE A 393 -3.76 15.38 -6.01
C PHE A 393 -4.54 15.07 -7.29
N PRO A 394 -5.71 14.42 -7.22
CA PRO A 394 -6.50 14.04 -8.40
C PRO A 394 -7.16 15.23 -9.13
N PHE A 395 -6.69 16.47 -8.94
CA PHE A 395 -7.25 17.65 -9.58
C PHE A 395 -6.17 18.59 -10.12
N PRO A 396 -6.28 19.07 -11.39
CA PRO A 396 -5.37 20.07 -11.91
C PRO A 396 -5.51 21.39 -11.12
N LEU A 397 -4.45 21.78 -10.42
CA LEU A 397 -4.30 23.08 -9.78
C LEU A 397 -4.13 24.15 -10.87
N GLY A 398 -5.22 24.53 -11.52
CA GLY A 398 -5.19 25.43 -12.67
C GLY A 398 -6.55 26.04 -12.99
N GLY A 399 -7.19 26.68 -12.01
CA GLY A 399 -8.42 27.43 -12.24
C GLY A 399 -8.79 28.28 -11.03
N LYS A 400 -8.82 29.61 -11.20
CA LYS A 400 -9.23 30.56 -10.16
C LYS A 400 -10.65 30.21 -9.65
N HIS A 401 -10.77 29.81 -8.39
CA HIS A 401 -12.07 29.71 -7.74
C HIS A 401 -12.54 31.11 -7.27
N PRO A 402 -13.77 31.53 -7.59
CA PRO A 402 -14.44 32.59 -6.84
C PRO A 402 -14.78 32.04 -5.45
N MET A 403 -14.53 32.84 -4.42
CA MET A 403 -14.87 32.53 -3.02
C MET A 403 -16.33 32.06 -2.90
N GLY A 404 -16.51 30.77 -2.60
CA GLY A 404 -17.80 30.12 -2.45
C GLY A 404 -17.77 29.16 -1.27
N ARG A 405 -18.62 29.46 -0.28
CA ARG A 405 -18.86 28.81 1.02
C ARG A 405 -18.59 27.30 1.06
N GLY A 406 -17.92 26.86 2.13
CA GLY A 406 -17.57 25.46 2.41
C GLY A 406 -18.77 24.49 2.49
N PRO A 407 -18.50 23.18 2.66
CA PRO A 407 -19.52 22.14 2.59
C PRO A 407 -20.62 22.37 3.62
N LEU A 408 -21.87 22.28 3.16
CA LEU A 408 -23.07 22.47 3.95
C LEU A 408 -23.12 21.43 5.09
N THR A 409 -23.20 21.91 6.32
CA THR A 409 -23.60 21.10 7.48
C THR A 409 -25.01 20.56 7.24
N ALA A 410 -25.21 19.28 7.57
CA ALA A 410 -26.48 18.57 7.41
C ALA A 410 -27.60 19.28 8.20
N LYS A 411 -28.49 19.99 7.49
CA LYS A 411 -29.81 20.34 8.02
C LYS A 411 -30.76 19.18 7.73
N ARG A 412 -31.34 18.66 8.82
CA ARG A 412 -32.35 17.59 8.86
C ARG A 412 -33.47 17.83 7.82
N ALA A 413 -33.71 16.84 6.97
CA ALA A 413 -35.00 16.59 6.35
C ALA A 413 -35.56 15.30 6.97
N PRO A 414 -36.80 15.28 7.49
CA PRO A 414 -37.39 14.05 7.98
C PRO A 414 -37.79 13.19 6.78
N SER A 415 -37.25 11.97 6.70
CA SER A 415 -37.71 10.83 5.86
C SER A 415 -36.97 10.42 4.57
N LEU A 416 -35.83 11.00 4.17
CA LEU A 416 -35.00 10.39 3.09
C LEU A 416 -33.51 10.50 3.41
N ARG A 417 -32.86 9.37 3.71
CA ARG A 417 -31.40 9.27 3.74
C ARG A 417 -30.92 9.08 2.29
N LYS A 418 -30.09 10.00 1.79
CA LYS A 418 -29.33 9.79 0.55
C LYS A 418 -28.19 8.83 0.87
N GLY A 419 -28.07 7.72 0.14
CA GLY A 419 -26.96 6.77 0.29
C GLY A 419 -25.61 7.48 0.10
N PHE A 420 -24.63 7.14 0.94
CA PHE A 420 -23.24 7.49 0.70
C PHE A 420 -22.78 6.74 -0.57
N GLY A 421 -22.17 7.44 -1.53
CA GLY A 421 -21.68 6.84 -2.78
C GLY A 421 -22.25 7.41 -4.09
N SER A 422 -23.19 8.37 -4.07
CA SER A 422 -23.61 9.01 -5.32
C SER A 422 -22.53 9.96 -5.84
N ILE A 423 -21.71 9.51 -6.80
CA ILE A 423 -20.88 10.38 -7.64
C ILE A 423 -21.82 11.41 -8.28
N GLY A 424 -21.58 12.70 -8.03
CA GLY A 424 -22.37 13.76 -8.64
C GLY A 424 -22.09 13.80 -10.14
N LEU A 425 -22.96 13.21 -10.95
CA LEU A 425 -22.89 13.19 -12.43
C LEU A 425 -23.02 14.59 -13.07
N GLY A 426 -23.11 15.66 -12.28
CA GLY A 426 -23.38 17.00 -12.78
C GLY A 426 -23.45 18.08 -11.71
N THR A 427 -23.65 19.32 -12.16
CA THR A 427 -23.78 20.51 -11.30
C THR A 427 -25.09 21.25 -11.55
N HIS A 428 -25.70 21.79 -10.49
CA HIS A 428 -26.89 22.63 -10.62
C HIS A 428 -26.51 24.07 -10.99
N THR A 429 -27.20 24.64 -11.96
CA THR A 429 -27.11 26.05 -12.30
C THR A 429 -27.88 26.91 -11.31
N LYS A 430 -27.56 28.20 -11.23
CA LYS A 430 -28.27 29.19 -10.40
C LYS A 430 -29.77 29.35 -10.75
N LYS A 431 -30.20 28.84 -11.92
CA LYS A 431 -31.61 28.84 -12.36
C LYS A 431 -32.31 27.49 -12.14
N GLY A 432 -31.68 26.53 -11.45
CA GLY A 432 -32.28 25.25 -11.06
C GLY A 432 -32.07 24.09 -12.05
N PHE A 433 -31.49 24.32 -13.23
CA PHE A 433 -31.19 23.26 -14.19
C PHE A 433 -29.99 22.42 -13.74
N PHE A 434 -30.05 21.09 -13.90
CA PHE A 434 -28.95 20.19 -13.62
C PHE A 434 -28.17 19.90 -14.91
N LEU A 435 -26.88 20.26 -14.94
CA LEU A 435 -25.98 20.04 -16.07
C LEU A 435 -25.15 18.79 -15.81
N ILE A 436 -25.34 17.77 -16.65
CA ILE A 436 -24.57 16.52 -16.62
C ILE A 436 -23.28 16.72 -17.42
N ASP A 437 -22.14 16.28 -16.88
CA ASP A 437 -20.87 16.28 -17.61
C ASP A 437 -20.85 15.09 -18.58
N PRO A 438 -20.81 15.31 -19.91
CA PRO A 438 -20.94 14.24 -20.91
C PRO A 438 -19.84 13.18 -20.82
N ARG A 439 -18.71 13.48 -20.17
CA ARG A 439 -17.57 12.57 -20.02
C ARG A 439 -17.82 11.45 -19.02
N PHE A 440 -18.80 11.60 -18.13
CA PHE A 440 -19.19 10.59 -17.14
C PHE A 440 -20.46 9.82 -17.53
N VAL A 441 -20.99 10.08 -18.74
CA VAL A 441 -22.08 9.29 -19.31
C VAL A 441 -21.45 8.14 -20.10
N PRO A 442 -21.61 6.88 -19.67
CA PRO A 442 -21.09 5.75 -20.45
C PRO A 442 -21.79 5.75 -21.82
N GLN A 443 -21.01 5.76 -22.91
CA GLN A 443 -21.56 5.55 -24.25
C GLN A 443 -21.93 4.08 -24.42
N PHE A 444 -23.14 3.72 -24.03
CA PHE A 444 -23.68 2.40 -24.34
C PHE A 444 -23.99 2.34 -25.85
N LYS A 445 -23.28 1.49 -26.58
CA LYS A 445 -23.73 1.05 -27.91
C LYS A 445 -24.92 0.13 -27.71
N VAL A 446 -26.11 0.66 -27.95
CA VAL A 446 -27.32 -0.17 -28.03
C VAL A 446 -27.18 -1.03 -29.31
N PRO A 447 -27.25 -2.36 -29.23
CA PRO A 447 -27.29 -3.22 -30.42
C PRO A 447 -28.50 -2.84 -31.29
N ASP A 448 -28.41 -3.04 -32.60
CA ASP A 448 -29.58 -2.89 -33.46
C ASP A 448 -30.60 -3.99 -33.12
N LEU A 449 -31.78 -3.57 -32.65
CA LEU A 449 -32.83 -4.45 -32.15
C LEU A 449 -33.97 -4.63 -33.16
N THR A 450 -33.78 -4.24 -34.42
CA THR A 450 -34.83 -4.30 -35.46
C THR A 450 -35.45 -5.69 -35.63
N ASP A 451 -34.68 -6.76 -35.38
CA ASP A 451 -35.13 -8.16 -35.51
C ASP A 451 -35.28 -8.90 -34.16
N CYS A 452 -35.26 -8.20 -33.02
CA CYS A 452 -35.41 -8.82 -31.71
C CYS A 452 -36.89 -8.90 -31.29
N PRO A 453 -37.50 -10.10 -31.13
CA PRO A 453 -38.86 -10.21 -30.63
C PRO A 453 -38.88 -9.87 -29.12
N LEU A 454 -39.11 -8.60 -28.81
CA LEU A 454 -39.24 -8.12 -27.44
C LEU A 454 -40.45 -8.78 -26.75
N LYS A 455 -40.19 -9.66 -25.77
CA LYS A 455 -41.21 -10.04 -24.78
C LYS A 455 -41.09 -9.07 -23.60
N PRO A 456 -42.15 -8.34 -23.23
CA PRO A 456 -42.10 -7.51 -22.04
C PRO A 456 -41.90 -8.40 -20.81
N TYR A 457 -40.86 -8.11 -20.02
CA TYR A 457 -40.57 -8.82 -18.77
C TYR A 457 -41.58 -8.41 -17.71
N VAL A 458 -42.81 -8.90 -17.83
CA VAL A 458 -43.83 -8.79 -16.80
C VAL A 458 -43.92 -10.15 -16.14
N SER A 459 -43.43 -10.24 -14.90
CA SER A 459 -43.70 -11.40 -14.05
C SER A 459 -45.22 -11.65 -14.04
N ARG A 460 -45.65 -12.90 -14.17
CA ARG A 460 -47.09 -13.28 -14.06
C ARG A 460 -47.67 -12.95 -12.68
N GLN A 461 -46.84 -12.59 -11.72
CA GLN A 461 -47.21 -12.21 -10.36
C GLN A 461 -47.23 -10.69 -10.14
N THR A 462 -46.97 -9.87 -11.17
CA THR A 462 -47.03 -8.41 -11.02
C THR A 462 -48.48 -7.98 -10.73
N PRO A 463 -48.76 -7.35 -9.57
CA PRO A 463 -50.11 -6.89 -9.24
C PRO A 463 -50.56 -5.81 -10.23
N VAL A 464 -51.72 -6.00 -10.85
CA VAL A 464 -52.33 -4.97 -11.70
C VAL A 464 -52.95 -3.91 -10.78
N ILE A 465 -52.37 -2.72 -10.74
CA ILE A 465 -52.91 -1.60 -9.97
C ILE A 465 -54.09 -1.01 -10.77
N ASN A 466 -55.30 -1.49 -10.47
CA ASN A 466 -56.54 -1.08 -11.16
C ASN A 466 -56.96 0.39 -10.90
N ASN A 467 -56.17 1.18 -10.16
CA ASN A 467 -56.47 2.57 -9.82
C ASN A 467 -55.18 3.39 -9.60
N ALA A 468 -54.29 3.41 -10.59
CA ALA A 468 -53.15 4.32 -10.56
C ALA A 468 -53.63 5.76 -10.77
N ARG A 469 -53.98 6.47 -9.69
CA ARG A 469 -54.08 7.94 -9.71
C ARG A 469 -52.68 8.48 -9.96
N GLY A 470 -52.50 9.19 -11.07
CA GLY A 470 -51.23 9.83 -11.41
C GLY A 470 -50.72 10.69 -10.25
N PHE A 471 -49.48 10.45 -9.83
CA PHE A 471 -48.84 11.12 -8.69
C PHE A 471 -48.50 12.61 -8.93
N TRP A 472 -49.04 13.22 -10.00
CA TRP A 472 -48.81 14.61 -10.36
C TRP A 472 -50.13 15.29 -10.72
N PRO A 473 -50.55 16.34 -9.99
CA PRO A 473 -51.68 17.16 -10.42
C PRO A 473 -51.23 17.97 -11.64
N GLY A 474 -51.62 17.53 -12.84
CA GLY A 474 -51.44 18.30 -14.09
C GLY A 474 -50.85 17.55 -15.29
N GLY A 475 -50.42 16.29 -15.17
CA GLY A 475 -49.90 15.53 -16.31
C GLY A 475 -51.00 14.82 -17.09
N LYS A 476 -51.33 15.28 -18.31
CA LYS A 476 -52.12 14.48 -19.27
C LYS A 476 -51.26 13.29 -19.74
N ILE A 477 -51.81 12.09 -19.65
CA ILE A 477 -51.26 10.90 -20.32
C ILE A 477 -51.74 10.97 -21.77
N ASN A 478 -50.83 11.06 -22.73
CA ASN A 478 -51.17 10.87 -24.14
C ASN A 478 -51.23 9.36 -24.41
N PRO A 479 -52.24 8.88 -25.17
CA PRO A 479 -52.50 7.45 -25.38
C PRO A 479 -51.38 6.75 -26.16
#